data_AF-A0A0Q8TT34-F1
#
_entry.id   AF-A0A0Q8TT34-F1
#
_cell.length_a   1.000
_cell.length_b   1.000
_cell.length_c   1.000
_cell.angle_alpha   90.00
_cell.angle_beta   90.00
_cell.angle_gamma   90.00
#
_symmetry.space_group_name_H-M   'P 1'
#
loop_
_entity.id
_entity.type
_entity.pdbx_description
1 polymer ?
#
loop_
_entity_poly.entity_id
_entity_poly.type
_entity_poly.pdbx_seq_one_letter_code
_entity_poly.pdbx_strand_id
1 'polypeptide(L)'
;MKTADLAGKLLDRWVAKAIGQPPGPAYSSDWAAAGPLLEKERVMISPMPGKGWIWCAAVVSLTGNPRYQEGLTPLQAAMRALVVYRIGVEVSDEE
;
A
#
# COMPACT_ATOMS: atom_id res chain seq x y z
N MET A 1 6.35 -5.70 -13.05
CA MET A 1 5.11 -6.16 -12.37
C MET A 1 4.22 -4.99 -12.00
N LYS A 2 2.89 -5.14 -12.05
CA LYS A 2 1.97 -4.08 -11.57
C LYS A 2 1.95 -4.05 -10.04
N THR A 3 1.95 -2.86 -9.45
CA THR A 3 1.85 -2.70 -7.99
C THR A 3 0.57 -3.31 -7.43
N ALA A 4 -0.51 -3.30 -8.22
CA ALA A 4 -1.80 -3.92 -7.87
C ALA A 4 -1.72 -5.44 -7.67
N ASP A 5 -0.70 -6.11 -8.22
CA ASP A 5 -0.52 -7.56 -8.11
C ASP A 5 0.35 -7.96 -6.90
N LEU A 6 1.01 -6.99 -6.25
CA LEU A 6 1.90 -7.26 -5.11
C LEU A 6 1.11 -7.79 -3.90
N ALA A 7 1.63 -8.81 -3.24
CA ALA A 7 1.06 -9.38 -2.02
C ALA A 7 2.13 -9.98 -1.10
N GLY A 8 1.78 -10.16 0.17
CA GLY A 8 2.62 -10.80 1.18
C GLY A 8 4.03 -10.20 1.26
N LYS A 9 5.04 -11.06 1.43
CA LYS A 9 6.44 -10.63 1.61
C LYS A 9 6.96 -9.75 0.47
N LEU A 10 6.49 -9.97 -0.76
CA LEU A 10 6.91 -9.14 -1.89
C LEU A 10 6.37 -7.71 -1.75
N LEU A 11 5.10 -7.56 -1.35
CA LEU A 11 4.53 -6.25 -1.04
C LEU A 11 5.26 -5.59 0.14
N ASP A 12 5.55 -6.34 1.21
CA ASP A 12 6.27 -5.82 2.38
C ASP A 12 7.66 -5.29 2.02
N ARG A 13 8.38 -5.98 1.13
CA ARG A 13 9.69 -5.54 0.62
C ARG A 13 9.58 -4.25 -0.18
N TRP A 14 8.58 -4.13 -1.06
CA TRP A 14 8.37 -2.90 -1.83
C TRP A 14 7.95 -1.73 -0.95
N VAL A 15 7.19 -1.98 0.13
CA VAL A 15 6.90 -0.96 1.14
C VAL A 15 8.19 -0.50 1.81
N ALA A 16 9.03 -1.42 2.29
CA ALA A 16 10.31 -1.09 2.92
C ALA A 16 11.18 -0.21 2.01
N LYS A 17 11.29 -0.56 0.73
CA LYS A 17 11.99 0.23 -0.29
C LYS A 17 11.36 1.61 -0.48
N ALA A 18 10.04 1.69 -0.58
CA ALA A 18 9.29 2.95 -0.76
C ALA A 18 9.53 3.95 0.39
N ILE A 19 9.80 3.46 1.60
CA ILE A 19 10.04 4.29 2.79
C ILE A 19 11.53 4.38 3.18
N GLY A 20 12.44 3.82 2.38
CA GLY A 20 13.89 3.84 2.62
C GLY A 20 14.33 3.04 3.86
N GLN A 21 13.64 1.95 4.18
CA GLN A 21 13.95 1.05 5.30
C GLN A 21 14.45 -0.31 4.79
N PRO A 22 15.27 -1.03 5.57
CA PRO A 22 15.62 -2.41 5.23
C PRO A 22 14.37 -3.32 5.26
N PRO A 23 14.37 -4.45 4.54
CA PRO A 23 13.33 -5.45 4.67
C PRO A 23 13.21 -5.91 6.13
N GLY A 24 11.99 -6.11 6.63
CA GLY A 24 11.80 -6.60 7.99
C GLY A 24 10.34 -6.76 8.38
N PRO A 25 9.60 -5.65 8.58
CA PRO A 25 8.24 -5.75 9.10
C PRO A 25 7.24 -6.26 8.06
N ALA A 26 6.21 -6.97 8.54
CA ALA A 26 5.09 -7.46 7.73
C ALA A 26 4.04 -6.36 7.52
N TYR A 27 4.41 -5.29 6.82
CA TYR A 27 3.57 -4.09 6.67
C TYR A 27 2.17 -4.35 6.08
N SER A 28 2.01 -5.37 5.24
CA SER A 28 0.75 -5.72 4.60
C SER A 28 -0.19 -6.58 5.47
N SER A 29 0.25 -7.02 6.65
CA SER A 29 -0.51 -7.93 7.52
C SER A 29 -0.40 -7.66 9.02
N ASP A 30 0.54 -6.83 9.48
CA ASP A 30 0.71 -6.45 10.88
C ASP A 30 0.43 -4.96 11.11
N TRP A 31 -0.61 -4.69 11.91
CA TRP A 31 -1.00 -3.33 12.29
C TRP A 31 0.03 -2.62 13.16
N ALA A 32 0.81 -3.32 13.98
CA ALA A 32 1.84 -2.69 14.80
C ALA A 32 2.94 -2.08 13.91
N ALA A 33 3.29 -2.75 12.81
CA ALA A 33 4.21 -2.25 11.81
C ALA A 33 3.59 -1.17 10.91
N ALA A 34 2.35 -1.37 10.47
CA ALA A 34 1.71 -0.50 9.49
C ALA A 34 1.13 0.80 10.08
N GLY A 35 0.55 0.76 11.27
CA GLY A 35 -0.19 1.86 11.88
C GLY A 35 0.58 3.20 11.87
N PRO A 36 1.83 3.25 12.34
CA PRO A 36 2.64 4.47 12.31
C PRO A 36 2.86 5.03 10.89
N LEU A 37 2.96 4.16 9.87
CA LEU A 37 3.11 4.58 8.47
C LEU A 37 1.82 5.18 7.93
N LEU A 38 0.66 4.57 8.23
CA LEU A 38 -0.63 5.04 7.77
C LEU A 38 -0.91 6.48 8.23
N GLU A 39 -0.61 6.76 9.50
CA GLU A 39 -0.74 8.09 10.10
C GLU A 39 0.23 9.09 9.44
N LYS A 40 1.52 8.72 9.38
CA LYS A 40 2.58 9.58 8.82
C LYS A 40 2.31 9.99 7.37
N GLU A 41 1.85 9.04 6.57
CA GLU A 41 1.65 9.20 5.12
C GLU A 41 0.22 9.63 4.76
N ARG A 42 -0.67 9.84 5.74
CA ARG A 42 -2.07 10.26 5.52
C ARG A 42 -2.82 9.32 4.57
N VAL A 43 -2.73 8.02 4.84
CA VAL A 43 -3.38 6.99 4.03
C VAL A 43 -4.85 6.91 4.40
N MET A 44 -5.73 7.20 3.45
CA MET A 44 -7.15 6.92 3.58
C MET A 44 -7.40 5.45 3.23
N ILE A 45 -8.23 4.76 4.02
CA ILE A 45 -8.63 3.37 3.79
C ILE A 45 -10.15 3.28 3.91
N SER A 46 -10.82 2.61 2.97
CA SER A 46 -12.27 2.44 2.98
C SER A 46 -12.69 1.06 2.47
N PRO A 47 -13.70 0.41 3.07
CA PRO A 47 -14.32 -0.77 2.49
C PRO A 47 -15.18 -0.38 1.28
N MET A 48 -15.30 -1.29 0.30
CA MET A 48 -16.10 -1.11 -0.90
C MET A 48 -17.22 -2.16 -0.98
N PRO A 49 -18.40 -1.90 -0.38
CA PRO A 49 -19.53 -2.83 -0.42
C PRO A 49 -19.96 -3.20 -1.85
N GLY A 50 -19.96 -2.22 -2.76
CA GLY A 50 -20.32 -2.40 -4.17
C GLY A 50 -19.34 -3.25 -4.99
N LYS A 51 -18.17 -3.60 -4.43
CA LYS A 51 -17.20 -4.53 -5.02
C LYS A 51 -17.02 -5.80 -4.18
N GLY A 52 -18.07 -6.22 -3.45
CA GLY A 52 -18.02 -7.44 -2.65
C GLY A 52 -17.17 -7.30 -1.38
N TRP A 53 -17.18 -6.11 -0.77
CA TRP A 53 -16.47 -5.82 0.49
C TRP A 53 -14.94 -5.92 0.43
N ILE A 54 -14.34 -5.80 -0.76
CA ILE A 54 -12.90 -5.54 -0.87
C ILE A 54 -12.56 -4.13 -0.34
N TRP A 55 -11.28 -3.86 -0.13
CA TRP A 55 -10.80 -2.59 0.40
C TRP A 55 -10.18 -1.72 -0.69
N CYS A 56 -10.33 -0.39 -0.56
CA CYS A 56 -9.52 0.57 -1.30
C CYS A 56 -8.75 1.48 -0.35
N ALA A 57 -7.61 1.98 -0.83
CA ALA A 57 -6.82 2.96 -0.13
C ALA A 57 -6.14 3.93 -1.10
N ALA A 58 -5.80 5.11 -0.61
CA ALA A 58 -5.00 6.09 -1.33
C ALA A 58 -4.21 6.96 -0.34
N VAL A 59 -3.02 7.41 -0.75
CA VAL A 59 -2.32 8.50 -0.06
C VAL A 59 -2.97 9.82 -0.42
N VAL A 60 -3.44 10.57 0.58
CA VAL A 60 -4.11 11.86 0.37
C VAL A 60 -3.06 12.97 0.24
N SER A 61 -3.06 13.68 -0.89
CA SER A 61 -2.19 14.85 -1.13
C SER A 61 -2.99 16.06 -1.59
N LEU A 62 -2.47 17.25 -1.29
CA LEU A 62 -3.06 18.53 -1.72
C LEU A 62 -2.99 18.75 -3.24
N THR A 63 -2.11 18.04 -3.94
CA THR A 63 -1.83 18.23 -5.37
C THR A 63 -2.77 17.45 -6.29
N GLY A 64 -3.78 16.77 -5.74
CA GLY A 64 -4.98 16.33 -6.45
C GLY A 64 -4.75 15.30 -7.55
N ASN A 65 -4.70 14.02 -7.15
CA ASN A 65 -5.25 12.86 -7.89
C ASN A 65 -4.85 11.58 -7.11
N PRO A 66 -5.58 11.23 -6.04
CA PRO A 66 -5.29 10.01 -5.28
C PRO A 66 -5.38 8.79 -6.19
N ARG A 67 -4.26 8.07 -6.33
CA ARG A 67 -4.21 6.80 -7.07
C ARG A 67 -4.71 5.69 -6.15
N TYR A 68 -6.01 5.43 -6.20
CA TYR A 68 -6.64 4.36 -5.44
C TYR A 68 -6.03 3.00 -5.78
N GLN A 69 -5.75 2.21 -4.75
CA GLN A 69 -5.32 0.83 -4.85
C GLN A 69 -6.26 -0.06 -4.06
N GLU A 70 -6.49 -1.27 -4.58
CA GLU A 70 -7.42 -2.23 -4.01
C GLU A 70 -6.69 -3.37 -3.30
N GLY A 71 -7.36 -4.05 -2.38
CA GLY A 71 -6.84 -5.19 -1.67
C GLY A 71 -7.94 -6.02 -1.00
N LEU A 72 -7.62 -7.27 -0.70
CA LEU A 72 -8.50 -8.17 0.06
C LEU A 72 -8.53 -7.78 1.55
N THR A 73 -7.52 -7.07 2.03
CA THR A 73 -7.45 -6.55 3.41
C THR A 73 -7.17 -5.04 3.41
N PRO A 74 -7.50 -4.32 4.51
CA PRO A 74 -7.20 -2.90 4.65
C PRO A 74 -5.72 -2.59 4.44
N LEU A 75 -4.84 -3.37 5.08
CA LEU A 75 -3.39 -3.17 5.03
C LEU A 75 -2.81 -3.47 3.65
N GLN A 76 -3.32 -4.49 2.95
CA GLN A 76 -2.87 -4.78 1.59
C GLN A 76 -3.17 -3.61 0.66
N ALA A 77 -4.40 -3.07 0.70
CA ALA A 77 -4.78 -1.92 -0.11
C ALA A 77 -3.92 -0.70 0.22
N ALA A 78 -3.73 -0.42 1.52
CA ALA A 78 -2.94 0.70 2.01
C ALA A 78 -1.47 0.63 1.59
N MET A 79 -0.84 -0.54 1.71
CA MET A 79 0.55 -0.74 1.34
C MET A 79 0.76 -0.60 -0.18
N ARG A 80 -0.18 -1.11 -0.99
CA ARG A 80 -0.15 -0.88 -2.45
C ARG A 80 -0.26 0.61 -2.77
N ALA A 81 -1.16 1.33 -2.10
CA ALA A 81 -1.31 2.78 -2.29
C ALA A 81 -0.02 3.54 -1.94
N LEU A 82 0.67 3.15 -0.88
CA LEU A 82 1.94 3.76 -0.48
C LEU A 82 3.05 3.50 -1.51
N VAL A 83 3.16 2.28 -2.03
CA VAL A 83 4.10 1.95 -3.11
C VAL A 83 3.79 2.76 -4.37
N VAL A 84 2.52 2.87 -4.76
CA VAL A 84 2.12 3.70 -5.91
C VAL A 84 2.47 5.18 -5.71
N TYR A 85 2.27 5.68 -4.50
CA TYR A 85 2.56 7.08 -4.18
C TYR A 85 4.07 7.41 -4.24
N ARG A 86 4.92 6.48 -3.81
CA ARG A 86 6.38 6.70 -3.69
C ARG A 86 7.17 6.25 -4.93
N ILE A 87 6.75 5.16 -5.56
CA ILE A 87 7.50 4.48 -6.61
C ILE A 87 6.74 4.53 -7.93
N GLY A 88 5.45 4.19 -7.90
CA GLY A 88 4.59 4.21 -9.08
C GLY A 88 3.76 2.94 -9.27
N VAL A 89 3.04 2.88 -10.39
CA VAL A 89 2.07 1.81 -10.70
C VAL A 89 2.73 0.52 -11.18
N GLU A 90 4.01 0.57 -11.52
CA GLU A 90 4.82 -0.56 -11.96
C GLU A 90 6.12 -0.59 -11.17
N VAL A 91 6.57 -1.80 -10.85
CA VAL A 91 7.82 -2.10 -10.16
C VAL A 91 8.62 -3.14 -10.95
N SER A 92 9.94 -3.18 -10.78
CA SER A 92 10.80 -4.17 -11.45
C SER A 92 10.46 -5.59 -11.03
N ASP A 93 10.61 -6.54 -11.95
CA ASP A 93 10.49 -7.98 -11.65
C ASP A 93 11.76 -8.51 -10.96
N GLU A 94 12.88 -7.82 -11.15
CA GLU A 94 14.14 -8.04 -10.47
C GLU A 94 14.13 -7.33 -9.12
N GLU A 95 13.63 -7.99 -8.07
CA GLU A 95 14.13 -7.90 -6.68
C GLU A 95 13.49 -8.92 -5.73
#